data_AF-A0A7W1G6U7-F1
#
_entry.id   AF-A0A7W1G6U7-F1
#
_cell.length_a   1.000
_cell.length_b   1.000
_cell.length_c   1.000
_cell.angle_alpha   90.00
_cell.angle_beta   90.00
_cell.angle_gamma   90.00
#
_symmetry.space_group_name_H-M   'P 1'
#
loop_
_entity.id
_entity.type
_entity.pdbx_description
1 polymer ?
#
loop_
_entity_poly.entity_id
_entity_poly.type
_entity_poly.pdbx_seq_one_letter_code
_entity_poly.pdbx_strand_id
1 'polypeptide(L)'
;MASTTAQEPALRPARNPAEKEAALLRQLAEYGSAMVALSAGVDSTYLLAVAHEALGGAVTAVTADSPSLARASLAEAEAFCRERGIRHVVIATDEFERADYLANDGQRCFHCKAALMRAMDGLAAATKDGRGTQALLLGAIVDDLADHRPGMRAAAEAGARWPLADCGFTKEDVRQRSRERALPTWNRPAEPCLSSRVPYGEPVSPEAVRMIEAAETLLRSHGLRECRARHHQVGRGADGKPRGHLCRIEVPERDLERVVAVRSALVPALRALGYLNVTLDLAGLASGGFNALLGPTGRGVGT
;
A
#
# COMPACT_ATOMS: atom_id res chain seq x y z
N MET A 1 47.54 34.32 -14.73
CA MET A 1 46.94 33.00 -14.48
C MET A 1 45.76 33.23 -13.54
N ALA A 2 44.56 33.35 -14.09
CA ALA A 2 43.35 33.59 -13.30
C ALA A 2 42.89 32.24 -12.74
N SER A 3 42.89 32.12 -11.40
CA SER A 3 42.35 30.96 -10.69
C SER A 3 40.84 31.12 -10.62
N THR A 4 40.12 30.30 -11.38
CA THR A 4 38.66 30.20 -11.34
C THR A 4 38.29 29.26 -10.20
N THR A 5 37.93 29.80 -9.04
CA THR A 5 37.29 29.05 -7.97
C THR A 5 35.89 28.65 -8.43
N ALA A 6 35.68 27.37 -8.68
CA ALA A 6 34.37 26.80 -8.86
C ALA A 6 33.59 26.96 -7.55
N GLN A 7 32.53 27.79 -7.57
CA GLN A 7 31.54 27.84 -6.50
C GLN A 7 30.77 26.52 -6.50
N GLU A 8 30.87 25.78 -5.39
CA GLU A 8 29.92 24.72 -5.08
C GLU A 8 28.49 25.28 -5.10
N PRO A 9 27.52 24.56 -5.69
CA PRO A 9 26.15 25.02 -5.69
C PRO A 9 25.63 25.05 -4.25
N ALA A 10 25.30 26.24 -3.75
CA ALA A 10 24.64 26.42 -2.46
C ALA A 10 23.39 25.52 -2.40
N LEU A 11 23.36 24.57 -1.46
CA LEU A 11 22.17 23.77 -1.20
C LEU A 11 21.01 24.72 -0.91
N ARG A 12 19.97 24.68 -1.76
CA ARG A 12 18.72 25.41 -1.49
C ARG A 12 18.19 24.93 -0.13
N PRO A 13 17.72 25.84 0.74
CA PRO A 13 17.13 25.44 2.02
C PRO A 13 16.00 24.45 1.77
N ALA A 14 15.88 23.44 2.64
CA ALA A 14 14.80 22.47 2.57
C ALA A 14 13.46 23.21 2.61
N ARG A 15 12.63 23.02 1.58
CA ARG A 15 11.30 23.64 1.51
C ARG A 15 10.46 23.20 2.71
N ASN A 16 9.67 24.10 3.28
CA ASN A 16 8.68 23.72 4.28
C ASN A 16 7.49 22.95 3.64
N PRO A 17 6.65 22.25 4.42
CA PRO A 17 5.54 21.46 3.88
C PRO A 17 4.56 22.24 2.98
N ALA A 18 4.29 23.51 3.30
CA ALA A 18 3.40 24.36 2.51
C ALA A 18 4.02 24.78 1.17
N GLU A 19 5.32 25.07 1.14
CA GLU A 19 6.06 25.33 -0.10
C GLU A 19 6.14 24.10 -1.00
N LYS A 20 6.29 22.91 -0.40
CA LYS A 20 6.21 21.63 -1.13
C LYS A 20 4.81 21.44 -1.73
N GLU A 21 3.75 21.72 -0.99
CA GLU A 21 2.37 21.63 -1.49
C GLU A 21 2.09 22.62 -2.62
N ALA A 22 2.58 23.86 -2.51
CA ALA A 22 2.47 24.84 -3.58
C ALA A 22 3.23 24.41 -4.85
N ALA A 23 4.38 23.74 -4.70
CA ALA A 23 5.11 23.16 -5.83
C ALA A 23 4.35 21.97 -6.45
N LEU A 24 3.75 21.13 -5.62
CA LEU A 24 2.94 19.99 -6.03
C LEU A 24 1.72 20.44 -6.83
N LEU A 25 1.00 21.46 -6.38
CA LEU A 25 -0.13 22.06 -7.11
C LEU A 25 0.29 22.54 -8.51
N ARG A 26 1.44 23.25 -8.61
CA ARG A 26 1.97 23.71 -9.91
C ARG A 26 2.33 22.54 -10.81
N GLN A 27 3.07 21.55 -10.30
CA GLN A 27 3.44 20.35 -11.06
C GLN A 27 2.20 19.58 -11.55
N LEU A 28 1.18 19.45 -10.71
CA LEU A 28 -0.05 18.75 -11.07
C LEU A 28 -0.85 19.50 -12.14
N ALA A 29 -0.87 20.83 -12.10
CA ALA A 29 -1.56 21.68 -13.08
C ALA A 29 -0.92 21.64 -14.49
N GLU A 30 0.32 21.18 -14.61
CA GLU A 30 0.98 20.95 -15.91
C GLU A 30 0.41 19.72 -16.63
N TYR A 31 -0.24 18.80 -15.92
CA TYR A 31 -0.92 17.67 -16.55
C TYR A 31 -2.26 18.12 -17.17
N GLY A 32 -2.55 17.68 -18.40
CA GLY A 32 -3.87 17.93 -19.01
C GLY A 32 -5.00 17.14 -18.33
N SER A 33 -4.70 15.93 -17.87
CA SER A 33 -5.56 15.07 -17.05
C SER A 33 -4.73 13.99 -16.35
N ALA A 34 -5.26 13.42 -15.27
CA ALA A 34 -4.55 12.40 -14.50
C ALA A 34 -5.45 11.30 -13.95
N MET A 35 -4.87 10.10 -13.80
CA MET A 35 -5.42 9.01 -13.01
C MET A 35 -4.55 8.82 -11.76
N VAL A 36 -5.15 8.91 -10.57
CA VAL A 36 -4.45 8.66 -9.31
C VAL A 36 -4.81 7.28 -8.80
N ALA A 37 -3.82 6.42 -8.59
CA ALA A 37 -4.04 5.14 -7.93
C ALA A 37 -4.36 5.36 -6.45
N LEU A 38 -5.60 5.08 -6.04
CA LEU A 38 -6.12 5.28 -4.70
C LEU A 38 -6.19 3.95 -3.94
N SER A 39 -5.36 3.82 -2.90
CA SER A 39 -5.32 2.65 -2.00
C SER A 39 -6.00 2.90 -0.65
N ALA A 40 -6.68 4.04 -0.48
CA ALA A 40 -7.19 4.55 0.81
C ALA A 40 -6.12 4.76 1.91
N GLY A 41 -4.84 4.68 1.55
CA GLY A 41 -3.73 5.04 2.43
C GLY A 41 -3.53 6.56 2.50
N VAL A 42 -2.79 7.01 3.51
CA VAL A 42 -2.50 8.44 3.77
C VAL A 42 -1.98 9.15 2.52
N ASP A 43 -0.96 8.58 1.89
CA ASP A 43 -0.22 9.25 0.81
C ASP A 43 -1.03 9.32 -0.49
N SER A 44 -1.69 8.21 -0.88
CA SER A 44 -2.57 8.20 -2.06
C SER A 44 -3.79 9.11 -1.90
N THR A 45 -4.34 9.21 -0.68
CA THR A 45 -5.50 10.07 -0.39
C THR A 45 -5.10 11.54 -0.44
N TYR A 46 -3.93 11.88 0.12
CA TYR A 46 -3.39 13.23 0.06
C TYR A 46 -3.07 13.64 -1.39
N LEU A 47 -2.37 12.80 -2.16
CA LEU A 47 -2.11 13.07 -3.57
C LEU A 47 -3.41 13.29 -4.36
N LEU A 48 -4.44 12.45 -4.14
CA LEU A 48 -5.72 12.61 -4.81
C LEU A 48 -6.41 13.93 -4.44
N ALA A 49 -6.38 14.33 -3.16
CA ALA A 49 -6.97 15.59 -2.71
C ALA A 49 -6.32 16.80 -3.39
N VAL A 50 -4.98 16.83 -3.44
CA VAL A 50 -4.24 17.93 -4.09
C VAL A 50 -4.40 17.88 -5.62
N ALA A 51 -4.44 16.70 -6.22
CA ALA A 51 -4.68 16.54 -7.66
C ALA A 51 -6.08 17.00 -8.06
N HIS A 52 -7.10 16.75 -7.23
CA HIS A 52 -8.45 17.24 -7.47
C HIS A 52 -8.54 18.77 -7.35
N GLU A 53 -7.81 19.37 -6.41
CA GLU A 53 -7.71 20.83 -6.32
C GLU A 53 -7.05 21.44 -7.56
N ALA A 54 -5.97 20.82 -8.05
CA ALA A 54 -5.23 21.33 -9.21
C ALA A 54 -5.96 21.13 -10.55
N LEU A 55 -6.61 19.97 -10.74
CA LEU A 55 -7.16 19.54 -12.04
C LEU A 55 -8.69 19.56 -12.10
N GLY A 56 -9.38 19.77 -10.98
CA GLY A 56 -10.83 19.72 -10.90
C GLY A 56 -11.40 18.41 -11.43
N GLY A 57 -12.28 18.49 -12.44
CA GLY A 57 -12.90 17.32 -13.08
C GLY A 57 -11.98 16.52 -14.01
N ALA A 58 -10.75 16.95 -14.24
CA ALA A 58 -9.78 16.25 -15.09
C ALA A 58 -8.92 15.22 -14.33
N VAL A 59 -9.25 14.94 -13.05
CA VAL A 59 -8.67 13.84 -12.28
C VAL A 59 -9.67 12.68 -12.15
N THR A 60 -9.17 11.46 -12.28
CA THR A 60 -9.91 10.24 -11.95
C THR A 60 -9.18 9.47 -10.86
N ALA A 61 -9.85 9.18 -9.75
CA ALA A 61 -9.38 8.22 -8.78
C ALA A 61 -9.56 6.81 -9.32
N VAL A 62 -8.54 5.96 -9.21
CA VAL A 62 -8.59 4.57 -9.66
C VAL A 62 -8.26 3.65 -8.49
N THR A 63 -9.16 2.75 -8.14
CA THR A 63 -8.91 1.71 -7.13
C THR A 63 -8.89 0.35 -7.78
N ALA A 64 -7.81 -0.39 -7.54
CA ALA A 64 -7.66 -1.77 -8.00
C ALA A 64 -8.43 -2.71 -7.07
N ASP A 65 -9.51 -3.30 -7.56
CA ASP A 65 -10.20 -4.36 -6.86
C ASP A 65 -9.54 -5.71 -7.16
N SER A 66 -8.73 -6.16 -6.21
CA SER A 66 -8.19 -7.51 -6.20
C SER A 66 -8.40 -8.15 -4.82
N PRO A 67 -8.29 -9.49 -4.72
CA PRO A 67 -8.40 -10.16 -3.42
C PRO A 67 -7.47 -9.58 -2.35
N SER A 68 -6.31 -9.02 -2.75
CA SER A 68 -5.34 -8.42 -1.84
C SER A 68 -5.72 -7.08 -1.23
N LEU A 69 -6.74 -6.41 -1.77
CA LEU A 69 -7.31 -5.19 -1.22
C LEU A 69 -8.41 -5.55 -0.21
N ALA A 70 -8.28 -5.04 1.02
CA ALA A 70 -9.34 -5.18 2.01
C ALA A 70 -10.61 -4.47 1.55
N ARG A 71 -11.77 -5.11 1.73
CA ARG A 71 -13.09 -4.57 1.38
C ARG A 71 -13.39 -3.28 2.12
N ALA A 72 -12.93 -3.16 3.37
CA ALA A 72 -13.02 -1.91 4.13
C ALA A 72 -12.28 -0.76 3.43
N SER A 73 -11.08 -1.01 2.91
CA SER A 73 -10.30 0.01 2.18
C SER A 73 -10.95 0.41 0.85
N LEU A 74 -11.59 -0.54 0.14
CA LEU A 74 -12.38 -0.22 -1.04
C LEU A 74 -13.57 0.69 -0.69
N ALA A 75 -14.34 0.32 0.34
CA ALA A 75 -15.49 1.10 0.80
C ALA A 75 -15.08 2.51 1.27
N GLU A 76 -13.94 2.64 1.94
CA GLU A 76 -13.36 3.93 2.34
C GLU A 76 -12.95 4.79 1.13
N ALA A 77 -12.33 4.19 0.11
CA ALA A 77 -11.97 4.87 -1.13
C ALA A 77 -13.21 5.39 -1.88
N GLU A 78 -14.25 4.56 -2.00
CA GLU A 78 -15.54 4.92 -2.61
C GLU A 78 -16.23 6.04 -1.84
N ALA A 79 -16.27 5.94 -0.51
CA ALA A 79 -16.86 6.97 0.35
C ALA A 79 -16.11 8.30 0.22
N PHE A 80 -14.78 8.28 0.25
CA PHE A 80 -13.94 9.46 0.11
C PHE A 80 -14.20 10.18 -1.21
N CYS A 81 -14.25 9.44 -2.32
CA CYS A 81 -14.47 10.04 -3.64
C CYS A 81 -15.90 10.59 -3.77
N ARG A 82 -16.91 9.83 -3.30
CA ARG A 82 -18.32 10.25 -3.33
C ARG A 82 -18.56 11.53 -2.55
N GLU A 83 -18.02 11.64 -1.34
CA GLU A 83 -18.15 12.83 -0.49
C GLU A 83 -17.58 14.09 -1.15
N ARG A 84 -16.55 13.94 -1.97
CA ARG A 84 -15.81 15.04 -2.61
C ARG A 84 -16.19 15.28 -4.08
N GLY A 85 -17.15 14.52 -4.62
CA GLY A 85 -17.52 14.62 -6.04
C GLY A 85 -16.39 14.24 -7.01
N ILE A 86 -15.43 13.44 -6.55
CA ILE A 86 -14.29 12.98 -7.36
C ILE A 86 -14.74 11.80 -8.21
N ARG A 87 -14.46 11.84 -9.52
CA ARG A 87 -14.69 10.70 -10.41
C ARG A 87 -13.86 9.51 -9.92
N HIS A 88 -14.52 8.40 -9.62
CA HIS A 88 -13.88 7.17 -9.14
C HIS A 88 -14.20 6.01 -10.07
N VAL A 89 -13.16 5.24 -10.42
CA VAL A 89 -13.29 4.01 -11.20
C VAL A 89 -12.65 2.88 -10.42
N VAL A 90 -13.43 1.83 -10.18
CA VAL A 90 -12.93 0.58 -9.63
C VAL A 90 -12.62 -0.35 -10.80
N ILE A 91 -11.40 -0.87 -10.84
CA ILE A 91 -10.93 -1.77 -11.93
C ILE A 91 -10.47 -3.10 -11.34
N ALA A 92 -10.76 -4.20 -12.03
CA ALA A 92 -10.17 -5.49 -11.71
C ALA A 92 -8.70 -5.56 -12.20
N THR A 93 -7.88 -6.32 -11.49
CA THR A 93 -6.49 -6.61 -11.88
C THR A 93 -6.24 -8.12 -11.92
N ASP A 94 -5.28 -8.53 -12.75
CA ASP A 94 -5.04 -9.93 -13.13
C ASP A 94 -3.96 -10.62 -12.30
N GLU A 95 -3.43 -10.02 -11.22
CA GLU A 95 -2.26 -10.59 -10.55
C GLU A 95 -2.51 -11.97 -9.94
N PHE A 96 -3.73 -12.27 -9.48
CA PHE A 96 -4.08 -13.60 -8.95
C PHE A 96 -4.23 -14.68 -10.04
N GLU A 97 -4.23 -14.31 -11.32
CA GLU A 97 -4.22 -15.25 -12.44
C GLU A 97 -2.80 -15.61 -12.87
N ARG A 98 -1.78 -14.97 -12.28
CA ARG A 98 -0.39 -15.12 -12.70
C ARG A 98 0.42 -15.91 -11.68
N ALA A 99 1.08 -16.96 -12.16
CA ALA A 99 1.93 -17.82 -11.33
C ALA A 99 3.07 -17.06 -10.63
N ASP A 100 3.59 -16.01 -11.26
CA ASP A 100 4.68 -15.17 -10.74
C ASP A 100 4.28 -14.40 -9.46
N TYR A 101 3.04 -13.91 -9.39
CA TYR A 101 2.48 -13.30 -8.19
C TYR A 101 2.16 -14.34 -7.11
N LEU A 102 1.50 -15.44 -7.50
CA LEU A 102 1.08 -16.50 -6.58
C LEU A 102 2.27 -17.19 -5.90
N ALA A 103 3.43 -17.27 -6.57
CA ALA A 103 4.66 -17.88 -6.03
C ALA A 103 5.22 -17.18 -4.79
N ASN A 104 4.94 -15.87 -4.61
CA ASN A 104 5.35 -15.10 -3.44
C ASN A 104 6.87 -15.15 -3.14
N ASP A 105 7.69 -15.11 -4.18
CA ASP A 105 9.15 -15.31 -4.14
C ASP A 105 9.97 -14.04 -3.79
N GLY A 106 9.31 -13.02 -3.26
CA GLY A 106 9.89 -11.69 -3.04
C GLY A 106 9.66 -10.70 -4.18
N GLN A 107 9.26 -11.14 -5.38
CA GLN A 107 8.85 -10.26 -6.49
C GLN A 107 7.34 -10.02 -6.57
N ARG A 108 6.54 -10.59 -5.64
CA ARG A 108 5.08 -10.37 -5.56
C ARG A 108 4.65 -8.90 -5.75
N CYS A 109 5.36 -7.96 -5.11
CA CYS A 109 5.06 -6.53 -5.23
C CYS A 109 5.31 -5.96 -6.63
N PHE A 110 6.29 -6.49 -7.38
CA PHE A 110 6.52 -6.14 -8.78
C PHE A 110 5.32 -6.58 -9.62
N HIS A 111 4.92 -7.85 -9.53
CA HIS A 111 3.81 -8.40 -10.30
C HIS A 111 2.47 -7.73 -10.00
N CYS A 112 2.20 -7.46 -8.71
CA CYS A 112 1.04 -6.69 -8.26
C CYS A 112 1.00 -5.30 -8.90
N LYS A 113 2.13 -4.58 -8.87
CA LYS A 113 2.18 -3.23 -9.41
C LYS A 113 2.10 -3.24 -10.94
N ALA A 114 2.74 -4.19 -11.61
CA ALA A 114 2.64 -4.36 -13.05
C ALA A 114 1.18 -4.61 -13.50
N ALA A 115 0.42 -5.43 -12.76
CA ALA A 115 -1.00 -5.66 -13.02
C ALA A 115 -1.82 -4.37 -12.90
N LEU A 116 -1.61 -3.59 -11.83
CA LEU A 116 -2.23 -2.28 -11.66
C LEU A 116 -1.92 -1.34 -12.83
N MET A 117 -0.65 -1.24 -13.22
CA MET A 117 -0.25 -0.33 -14.29
C MET A 117 -0.89 -0.73 -15.63
N ARG A 118 -0.88 -2.02 -15.99
CA ARG A 118 -1.56 -2.51 -17.21
C ARG A 118 -3.05 -2.16 -17.22
N ALA A 119 -3.73 -2.34 -16.09
CA ALA A 119 -5.16 -2.07 -16.00
C ALA A 119 -5.46 -0.56 -16.08
N MET A 120 -4.62 0.29 -15.46
CA MET A 120 -4.72 1.75 -15.58
C MET A 120 -4.42 2.24 -16.99
N ASP A 121 -3.41 1.69 -17.66
CA ASP A 121 -3.09 1.99 -19.07
C ASP A 121 -4.25 1.63 -19.99
N GLY A 122 -4.86 0.45 -19.78
CA GLY A 122 -6.04 0.02 -20.52
C GLY A 122 -7.22 0.97 -20.32
N LEU A 123 -7.47 1.40 -19.08
CA LEU A 123 -8.51 2.39 -18.76
C LEU A 123 -8.19 3.73 -19.44
N ALA A 124 -6.97 4.24 -19.32
CA ALA A 124 -6.54 5.49 -19.92
C ALA A 124 -6.67 5.47 -21.45
N ALA A 125 -6.39 4.34 -22.10
CA ALA A 125 -6.61 4.15 -23.52
C ALA A 125 -8.10 4.20 -23.89
N ALA A 126 -8.97 3.59 -23.07
CA ALA A 126 -10.41 3.54 -23.28
C ALA A 126 -11.13 4.86 -22.97
N THR A 127 -10.55 5.74 -22.13
CA THR A 127 -11.18 6.99 -21.68
C THR A 127 -10.56 8.26 -22.26
N LYS A 128 -9.77 8.16 -23.34
CA LYS A 128 -9.18 9.33 -24.01
C LYS A 128 -10.27 10.35 -24.38
N ASP A 129 -10.09 11.59 -23.94
CA ASP A 129 -11.06 12.68 -24.13
C ASP A 129 -10.48 13.89 -24.90
N GLY A 130 -9.38 13.68 -25.63
CA GLY A 130 -8.72 14.73 -26.41
C GLY A 130 -7.79 15.66 -25.60
N ARG A 131 -7.70 15.50 -24.27
CA ARG A 131 -6.77 16.26 -23.40
C ARG A 131 -5.32 15.78 -23.42
N GLY A 132 -4.96 14.95 -24.40
CA GLY A 132 -3.66 14.29 -24.49
C GLY A 132 -3.58 13.02 -23.63
N THR A 133 -2.35 12.59 -23.35
CA THR A 133 -2.08 11.40 -22.54
C THR A 133 -2.40 11.67 -21.07
N GLN A 134 -3.20 10.81 -20.45
CA GLN A 134 -3.54 10.90 -19.02
C GLN A 134 -2.33 10.47 -18.18
N ALA A 135 -1.88 11.30 -17.25
CA ALA A 135 -0.77 10.94 -16.37
C ALA A 135 -1.20 9.89 -15.34
N LEU A 136 -0.41 8.82 -15.16
CA LEU A 136 -0.66 7.81 -14.14
C LEU A 136 0.15 8.13 -12.88
N LEU A 137 -0.55 8.49 -11.80
CA LEU A 137 0.06 9.02 -10.58
C LEU A 137 -0.03 8.02 -9.42
N LEU A 138 1.08 7.83 -8.72
CA LEU A 138 1.18 7.03 -7.50
C LEU A 138 1.61 7.91 -6.32
N GLY A 139 1.04 7.64 -5.14
CA GLY A 139 1.32 8.39 -3.90
C GLY A 139 2.66 8.05 -3.24
N ALA A 140 3.73 7.76 -4.00
CA ALA A 140 5.04 7.48 -3.41
C ALA A 140 5.71 8.78 -2.91
N ILE A 141 6.35 8.70 -1.74
CA ILE A 141 7.05 9.80 -1.05
C ILE A 141 8.57 9.58 -1.03
N VAL A 142 9.36 10.54 -0.55
CA VAL A 142 10.84 10.42 -0.57
C VAL A 142 11.34 9.23 0.24
N ASP A 143 10.67 8.91 1.35
CA ASP A 143 10.96 7.76 2.21
C ASP A 143 10.85 6.42 1.44
N ASP A 144 10.08 6.37 0.35
CA ASP A 144 9.90 5.17 -0.46
C ASP A 144 11.03 4.93 -1.46
N LEU A 145 11.90 5.92 -1.71
CA LEU A 145 12.95 5.86 -2.73
C LEU A 145 14.23 5.15 -2.26
N ALA A 146 14.44 5.03 -0.94
CA ALA A 146 15.66 4.47 -0.35
C ALA A 146 15.69 2.93 -0.31
N ASP A 147 14.55 2.28 -0.55
CA ASP A 147 14.38 0.84 -0.37
C ASP A 147 14.44 0.05 -1.69
N HIS A 148 14.90 -1.22 -1.61
CA HIS A 148 14.66 -2.18 -2.69
C HIS A 148 13.15 -2.45 -2.81
N ARG A 149 12.47 -1.73 -3.71
CA ARG A 149 11.02 -1.82 -3.93
C ARG A 149 10.70 -2.33 -5.34
N PRO A 150 10.54 -3.65 -5.51
CA PRO A 150 10.17 -4.25 -6.80
C PRO A 150 8.92 -3.62 -7.42
N GLY A 151 7.95 -3.21 -6.60
CA GLY A 151 6.76 -2.50 -7.08
C GLY A 151 7.09 -1.16 -7.76
N MET A 152 7.96 -0.33 -7.18
CA MET A 152 8.34 0.96 -7.76
C MET A 152 9.03 0.80 -9.12
N ARG A 153 9.83 -0.27 -9.27
CA ARG A 153 10.45 -0.62 -10.55
C ARG A 153 9.40 -0.91 -11.63
N ALA A 154 8.41 -1.78 -11.35
CA ALA A 154 7.33 -2.06 -12.30
C ALA A 154 6.52 -0.79 -12.66
N ALA A 155 6.28 0.09 -11.68
CA ALA A 155 5.59 1.36 -11.91
C ALA A 155 6.40 2.29 -12.84
N ALA A 156 7.71 2.40 -12.60
CA ALA A 156 8.60 3.23 -13.40
C ALA A 156 8.69 2.74 -14.85
N GLU A 157 8.81 1.42 -15.05
CA GLU A 157 8.80 0.78 -16.38
C GLU A 157 7.52 1.09 -17.17
N ALA A 158 6.38 1.22 -16.49
CA ALA A 158 5.11 1.61 -17.08
C ALA A 158 4.90 3.14 -17.15
N GLY A 159 5.91 3.94 -16.84
CA GLY A 159 5.83 5.40 -16.95
C GLY A 159 5.01 6.11 -15.87
N ALA A 160 4.76 5.46 -14.72
CA ALA A 160 4.12 6.10 -13.58
C ALA A 160 4.91 7.34 -13.11
N ARG A 161 4.21 8.25 -12.42
CA ARG A 161 4.78 9.45 -11.79
C ARG A 161 4.47 9.46 -10.29
N TRP A 162 5.31 10.09 -9.49
CA TRP A 162 5.15 10.22 -8.04
C TRP A 162 5.37 11.67 -7.58
N PRO A 163 4.42 12.57 -7.88
CA PRO A 163 4.60 14.01 -7.65
C PRO A 163 4.93 14.39 -6.19
N LEU A 164 4.49 13.58 -5.21
CA LEU A 164 4.84 13.79 -3.81
C LEU A 164 6.36 13.67 -3.59
N ALA A 165 6.97 12.57 -4.04
CA ALA A 165 8.41 12.36 -3.98
C ALA A 165 9.18 13.41 -4.80
N ASP A 166 8.70 13.76 -6.01
CA ASP A 166 9.33 14.80 -6.84
C ASP A 166 9.37 16.17 -6.14
N CYS A 167 8.33 16.49 -5.36
CA CYS A 167 8.25 17.70 -4.54
C CYS A 167 8.94 17.58 -3.16
N GLY A 168 9.56 16.44 -2.87
CA GLY A 168 10.32 16.23 -1.64
C GLY A 168 9.48 15.95 -0.40
N PHE A 169 8.23 15.49 -0.54
CA PHE A 169 7.36 15.16 0.60
C PHE A 169 7.90 13.95 1.36
N THR A 170 8.06 14.12 2.67
CA THR A 170 8.28 13.04 3.63
C THR A 170 6.95 12.51 4.18
N LYS A 171 7.01 11.40 4.93
CA LYS A 171 5.83 10.88 5.61
C LYS A 171 5.24 11.88 6.60
N GLU A 172 6.09 12.62 7.30
CA GLU A 172 5.68 13.64 8.25
C GLU A 172 4.97 14.81 7.56
N ASP A 173 5.53 15.30 6.45
CA ASP A 173 4.93 16.37 5.66
C ASP A 173 3.51 15.99 5.21
N VAL A 174 3.35 14.78 4.66
CA VAL A 174 2.04 14.30 4.19
C VAL A 174 1.04 14.22 5.34
N ARG A 175 1.43 13.70 6.51
CA ARG A 175 0.53 13.62 7.68
C ARG A 175 0.14 15.00 8.18
N GLN A 176 1.10 15.93 8.26
CA GLN A 176 0.84 17.31 8.66
C GLN A 176 -0.15 17.98 7.71
N ARG A 177 0.14 17.98 6.41
CA ARG A 177 -0.73 18.61 5.39
C ARG A 177 -2.10 17.92 5.29
N SER A 178 -2.14 16.61 5.43
CA SER A 178 -3.41 15.85 5.49
C SER A 178 -4.27 16.28 6.67
N ARG A 179 -3.67 16.51 7.85
CA ARG A 179 -4.38 16.98 9.04
C ARG A 179 -4.93 18.39 8.84
N GLU A 180 -4.13 19.29 8.29
CA GLU A 180 -4.54 20.67 8.00
C GLU A 180 -5.69 20.73 6.98
N ARG A 181 -5.72 19.78 6.02
CA ARG A 181 -6.81 19.58 5.05
C ARG A 181 -7.99 18.77 5.60
N ALA A 182 -7.99 18.43 6.89
CA ALA A 182 -9.00 17.60 7.54
C ALA A 182 -9.27 16.25 6.82
N LEU A 183 -8.24 15.66 6.20
CA LEU A 183 -8.37 14.36 5.55
C LEU A 183 -8.51 13.26 6.61
N PRO A 184 -9.51 12.37 6.53
CA PRO A 184 -9.78 11.38 7.57
C PRO A 184 -8.65 10.35 7.74
N THR A 185 -7.77 10.22 6.74
CA THR A 185 -6.65 9.29 6.73
C THR A 185 -5.38 9.84 7.41
N TRP A 186 -5.35 11.10 7.88
CA TRP A 186 -4.12 11.75 8.34
C TRP A 186 -3.34 10.97 9.40
N ASN A 187 -4.03 10.26 10.30
CA ASN A 187 -3.45 9.42 11.35
C ASN A 187 -3.56 7.92 11.07
N ARG A 188 -3.97 7.51 9.87
CA ARG A 188 -4.11 6.08 9.54
C ARG A 188 -2.75 5.39 9.69
N PRO A 189 -2.68 4.24 10.39
CA PRO A 189 -1.50 3.38 10.39
C PRO A 189 -1.17 2.88 8.98
N ALA A 190 0.09 2.50 8.74
CA ALA A 190 0.46 1.87 7.48
C ALA A 190 -0.22 0.49 7.38
N GLU A 191 -0.92 0.24 6.28
CA GLU A 191 -1.61 -1.02 6.02
C GLU A 191 -1.15 -1.57 4.67
N PRO A 192 -0.14 -2.46 4.67
CA PRO A 192 0.24 -3.18 3.46
C PRO A 192 -0.92 -4.06 2.96
N CYS A 193 -0.82 -4.54 1.71
CA CYS A 193 -1.81 -5.46 1.15
C CYS A 193 -1.97 -6.74 1.99
N LEU A 194 -3.14 -7.39 1.91
CA LEU A 194 -3.44 -8.58 2.70
C LEU A 194 -2.47 -9.74 2.39
N SER A 195 -1.98 -9.84 1.16
CA SER A 195 -0.96 -10.84 0.79
C SER A 195 0.36 -10.70 1.55
N SER A 196 0.64 -9.55 2.18
CA SER A 196 1.82 -9.40 3.03
C SER A 196 1.73 -10.25 4.31
N ARG A 197 0.59 -10.88 4.60
CA ARG A 197 0.40 -11.76 5.77
C ARG A 197 0.83 -13.20 5.48
N VAL A 198 1.15 -13.53 4.24
CA VAL A 198 1.72 -14.81 3.82
C VAL A 198 3.25 -14.68 3.76
N PRO A 199 4.03 -15.54 4.43
CA PRO A 199 5.49 -15.50 4.38
C PRO A 199 6.02 -15.76 2.98
N TYR A 200 7.15 -15.14 2.63
CA TYR A 200 7.79 -15.38 1.33
C TYR A 200 8.10 -16.86 1.11
N GLY A 201 7.90 -17.33 -0.11
CA GLY A 201 8.04 -18.74 -0.50
C GLY A 201 6.80 -19.60 -0.25
N GLU A 202 5.83 -19.13 0.53
CA GLU A 202 4.50 -19.76 0.60
C GLU A 202 3.57 -19.17 -0.46
N PRO A 203 2.86 -20.00 -1.25
CA PRO A 203 1.95 -19.49 -2.26
C PRO A 203 0.83 -18.63 -1.68
N VAL A 204 0.56 -17.50 -2.33
CA VAL A 204 -0.63 -16.68 -2.05
C VAL A 204 -1.81 -17.29 -2.80
N SER A 205 -3.00 -17.32 -2.18
CA SER A 205 -4.23 -17.70 -2.85
C SER A 205 -5.41 -16.80 -2.43
N PRO A 206 -6.48 -16.70 -3.24
CA PRO A 206 -7.70 -15.99 -2.85
C PRO A 206 -8.29 -16.55 -1.54
N GLU A 207 -8.23 -17.86 -1.32
CA GLU A 207 -8.71 -18.52 -0.10
C GLU A 207 -7.93 -18.03 1.12
N ALA A 208 -6.59 -18.04 1.05
CA ALA A 208 -5.73 -17.60 2.14
C ALA A 208 -6.00 -16.12 2.48
N VAL A 209 -6.14 -15.27 1.45
CA VAL A 209 -6.38 -13.84 1.64
C VAL A 209 -7.77 -13.55 2.23
N ARG A 210 -8.81 -14.29 1.80
CA ARG A 210 -10.15 -14.21 2.44
C ARG A 210 -10.11 -14.62 3.91
N MET A 211 -9.39 -15.69 4.25
CA MET A 211 -9.22 -16.11 5.65
C MET A 211 -8.49 -15.04 6.47
N ILE A 212 -7.43 -14.43 5.92
CA ILE A 212 -6.68 -13.34 6.57
C ILE A 212 -7.59 -12.14 6.83
N GLU A 213 -8.36 -11.70 5.83
CA GLU A 213 -9.25 -10.54 5.99
C GLU A 213 -10.33 -10.80 7.05
N ALA A 214 -10.95 -11.98 7.03
CA ALA A 214 -11.93 -12.38 8.03
C ALA A 214 -11.33 -12.41 9.43
N ALA A 215 -10.10 -12.93 9.57
CA ALA A 215 -9.38 -12.94 10.84
C ALA A 215 -9.07 -11.53 11.34
N GLU A 216 -8.52 -10.65 10.50
CA GLU A 216 -8.24 -9.26 10.91
C GLU A 216 -9.52 -8.48 11.23
N THR A 217 -10.63 -8.75 10.53
CA THR A 217 -11.93 -8.15 10.83
C THR A 217 -12.46 -8.58 12.19
N LEU A 218 -12.31 -9.86 12.53
CA LEU A 218 -12.65 -10.40 13.85
C LEU A 218 -11.76 -9.79 14.95
N LEU A 219 -10.46 -9.63 14.70
CA LEU A 219 -9.57 -8.98 15.67
C LEU A 219 -9.98 -7.52 15.91
N ARG A 220 -10.26 -6.77 14.84
CA ARG A 220 -10.74 -5.38 14.92
C ARG A 220 -12.06 -5.26 15.68
N SER A 221 -12.99 -6.21 15.52
CA SER A 221 -14.26 -6.20 16.26
C SER A 221 -14.09 -6.37 17.78
N HIS A 222 -12.92 -6.85 18.24
CA HIS A 222 -12.58 -6.96 19.66
C HIS A 222 -11.78 -5.75 20.19
N GLY A 223 -11.62 -4.70 19.37
CA GLY A 223 -10.92 -3.46 19.71
C GLY A 223 -9.45 -3.43 19.27
N LEU A 224 -8.95 -4.47 18.61
CA LEU A 224 -7.56 -4.56 18.13
C LEU A 224 -7.44 -3.85 16.77
N ARG A 225 -7.40 -2.52 16.80
CA ARG A 225 -7.43 -1.67 15.59
C ARG A 225 -6.20 -1.88 14.71
N GLU A 226 -5.03 -1.95 15.31
CA GLU A 226 -3.78 -2.27 14.64
C GLU A 226 -3.47 -3.75 14.87
N CYS A 227 -3.72 -4.58 13.86
CA CYS A 227 -3.46 -6.01 13.96
C CYS A 227 -3.01 -6.59 12.62
N ARG A 228 -2.34 -7.75 12.69
CA ARG A 228 -2.05 -8.61 11.54
C ARG A 228 -2.40 -10.05 11.88
N ALA A 229 -3.12 -10.71 10.99
CA ALA A 229 -3.33 -12.15 11.05
C ALA A 229 -2.35 -12.84 10.09
N ARG A 230 -1.13 -13.15 10.56
CA ARG A 230 -0.16 -13.86 9.72
C ARG A 230 -0.63 -15.28 9.47
N HIS A 231 -0.59 -15.68 8.21
CA HIS A 231 -1.04 -16.96 7.74
C HIS A 231 0.17 -17.85 7.46
N HIS A 232 0.27 -18.97 8.16
CA HIS A 232 1.36 -19.93 8.00
C HIS A 232 0.80 -21.31 7.66
N GLN A 233 1.46 -22.03 6.76
CA GLN A 233 1.20 -23.44 6.54
C GLN A 233 1.69 -24.29 7.73
N VAL A 234 0.89 -25.27 8.17
CA VAL A 234 1.25 -26.19 9.26
C VAL A 234 1.40 -27.61 8.73
N GLY A 235 2.61 -28.16 8.93
CA GLY A 235 2.96 -29.51 8.51
C GLY A 235 2.89 -29.71 6.99
N ARG A 236 3.40 -30.85 6.51
CA ARG A 236 3.22 -31.28 5.12
C ARG A 236 2.68 -32.69 5.06
N GLY A 237 1.74 -32.92 4.15
CA GLY A 237 1.28 -34.24 3.75
C GLY A 237 2.30 -34.93 2.83
N ALA A 238 2.10 -36.22 2.58
CA ALA A 238 2.91 -36.97 1.62
C ALA A 238 2.74 -36.43 0.17
N ASP A 239 1.63 -35.74 -0.09
CA ASP A 239 1.30 -35.05 -1.35
C ASP A 239 1.91 -33.62 -1.43
N GLY A 240 2.72 -33.22 -0.44
CA GLY A 240 3.35 -31.91 -0.37
C GLY A 240 2.44 -30.77 0.09
N LYS A 241 1.13 -31.02 0.29
CA LYS A 241 0.15 -30.02 0.72
C LYS A 241 0.24 -29.73 2.23
N PRO A 242 -0.14 -28.52 2.68
CA PRO A 242 -0.23 -28.23 4.10
C PRO A 242 -1.30 -29.09 4.78
N ARG A 243 -1.05 -29.52 6.03
CA ARG A 243 -2.05 -30.26 6.83
C ARG A 243 -3.07 -29.34 7.50
N GLY A 244 -2.77 -28.05 7.53
CA GLY A 244 -3.64 -27.01 8.07
C GLY A 244 -2.92 -25.67 8.05
N HIS A 245 -3.51 -24.69 8.72
CA HIS A 245 -2.98 -23.34 8.78
C HIS A 245 -2.89 -22.84 10.22
N LEU A 246 -1.91 -21.97 10.47
CA LEU A 246 -1.74 -21.28 11.74
C LEU A 246 -1.97 -19.79 11.53
N CYS A 247 -2.81 -19.20 12.39
CA CYS A 247 -2.98 -17.76 12.50
C CYS A 247 -2.07 -17.25 13.61
N ARG A 248 -0.98 -16.56 13.24
CA ARG A 248 -0.15 -15.83 14.20
C ARG A 248 -0.61 -14.38 14.26
N ILE A 249 -1.18 -14.01 15.40
CA ILE A 249 -1.68 -12.68 15.69
C ILE A 249 -0.49 -11.78 16.05
N GLU A 250 -0.34 -10.66 15.35
CA GLU A 250 0.58 -9.58 15.72
C GLU A 250 -0.25 -8.33 16.04
N VAL A 251 -0.02 -7.74 17.21
CA VAL A 251 -0.64 -6.49 17.68
C VAL A 251 0.42 -5.62 18.36
N PRO A 252 0.24 -4.30 18.45
CA PRO A 252 1.10 -3.44 19.28
C PRO A 252 1.23 -3.99 20.70
N GLU A 253 2.37 -3.74 21.36
CA GLU A 253 2.66 -4.25 22.71
C GLU A 253 1.53 -3.94 23.72
N ARG A 254 1.02 -2.71 23.67
CA ARG A 254 -0.13 -2.24 24.49
C ARG A 254 -1.41 -3.07 24.33
N ASP A 255 -1.54 -3.83 23.25
CA ASP A 255 -2.73 -4.61 22.91
C ASP A 255 -2.53 -6.13 23.18
N LEU A 256 -1.34 -6.58 23.60
CA LEU A 256 -1.06 -7.99 23.88
C LEU A 256 -1.97 -8.56 24.98
N GLU A 257 -2.12 -7.85 26.09
CA GLU A 257 -3.00 -8.25 27.20
C GLU A 257 -4.45 -8.37 26.75
N ARG A 258 -4.89 -7.47 25.86
CA ARG A 258 -6.24 -7.49 25.30
C ARG A 258 -6.49 -8.78 24.53
N VAL A 259 -5.56 -9.24 23.70
CA VAL A 259 -5.68 -10.52 22.96
C VAL A 259 -5.86 -11.67 23.94
N VAL A 260 -5.06 -11.72 25.00
CA VAL A 260 -5.15 -12.78 26.03
C VAL A 260 -6.50 -12.71 26.75
N ALA A 261 -6.99 -11.51 27.07
CA ALA A 261 -8.27 -11.31 27.75
C ALA A 261 -9.46 -11.82 26.92
N VAL A 262 -9.45 -11.63 25.60
CA VAL A 262 -10.55 -12.05 24.71
C VAL A 262 -10.33 -13.42 24.04
N ARG A 263 -9.29 -14.16 24.43
CA ARG A 263 -8.86 -15.41 23.77
C ARG A 263 -9.95 -16.49 23.69
N SER A 264 -10.81 -16.58 24.70
CA SER A 264 -11.89 -17.59 24.77
C SER A 264 -12.94 -17.40 23.68
N ALA A 265 -13.15 -16.16 23.23
CA ALA A 265 -14.00 -15.84 22.09
C ALA A 265 -13.22 -15.91 20.76
N LEU A 266 -11.98 -15.40 20.73
CA LEU A 266 -11.18 -15.34 19.51
C LEU A 266 -10.78 -16.72 18.96
N VAL A 267 -10.29 -17.63 19.81
CA VAL A 267 -9.71 -18.91 19.34
C VAL A 267 -10.75 -19.79 18.62
N PRO A 268 -11.97 -20.02 19.17
CA PRO A 268 -12.99 -20.79 18.45
C PRO A 268 -13.41 -20.14 17.13
N ALA A 269 -13.56 -18.81 17.12
CA ALA A 269 -13.97 -18.07 15.93
C ALA A 269 -12.90 -18.14 14.81
N LEU A 270 -11.62 -17.98 15.16
CA LEU A 270 -10.52 -18.14 14.19
C LEU A 270 -10.40 -19.60 13.69
N ARG A 271 -10.67 -20.60 14.55
CA ARG A 271 -10.73 -22.00 14.11
C ARG A 271 -11.87 -22.26 13.14
N ALA A 272 -13.03 -21.64 13.35
CA ALA A 272 -14.16 -21.72 12.43
C ALA A 272 -13.86 -21.11 11.05
N LEU A 273 -12.90 -20.18 10.95
CA LEU A 273 -12.41 -19.65 9.67
C LEU A 273 -11.47 -20.62 8.93
N GLY A 274 -11.03 -21.72 9.56
CA GLY A 274 -10.16 -22.73 8.94
C GLY A 274 -8.75 -22.81 9.52
N TYR A 275 -8.42 -22.06 10.58
CA TYR A 275 -7.13 -22.18 11.25
C TYR A 275 -7.08 -23.38 12.20
N LEU A 276 -6.06 -24.22 12.10
CA LEU A 276 -5.79 -25.32 13.03
C LEU A 276 -5.25 -24.78 14.36
N ASN A 277 -4.31 -23.84 14.26
CA ASN A 277 -3.65 -23.23 15.42
C ASN A 277 -3.82 -21.72 15.39
N VAL A 278 -3.94 -21.15 16.59
CA VAL A 278 -3.97 -19.70 16.82
C VAL A 278 -2.87 -19.39 17.81
N THR A 279 -1.98 -18.48 17.45
CA THR A 279 -0.86 -18.05 18.30
C THR A 279 -0.81 -16.53 18.39
N LEU A 280 -0.15 -16.04 19.43
CA LEU A 280 0.17 -14.62 19.62
C LEU A 280 1.68 -14.47 19.45
N ASP A 281 2.11 -13.55 18.62
CA ASP A 281 3.52 -13.19 18.51
C ASP A 281 3.93 -12.37 19.74
N LEU A 282 4.88 -12.91 20.52
CA LEU A 282 5.36 -12.26 21.73
C LEU A 282 6.20 -11.02 21.44
N ALA A 283 6.76 -10.90 20.23
CA ALA A 283 7.43 -9.68 19.80
C ALA A 283 6.43 -8.56 19.41
N GLY A 284 5.14 -8.89 19.31
CA GLY A 284 4.10 -7.95 18.89
C GLY A 284 4.18 -7.58 17.40
N LEU A 285 3.62 -6.43 17.07
CA LEU A 285 3.56 -5.91 15.70
C LEU A 285 4.82 -5.11 15.34
N ALA A 286 5.52 -5.56 14.30
CA ALA A 286 6.66 -4.86 13.72
C ALA A 286 6.48 -4.61 12.20
N SER A 287 7.06 -3.52 11.70
CA SER A 287 7.14 -3.27 10.26
C SER A 287 8.08 -4.28 9.60
N GLY A 288 7.75 -4.72 8.39
CA GLY A 288 8.62 -5.62 7.62
C GLY A 288 8.85 -7.00 8.24
N GLY A 289 7.91 -7.53 9.05
CA GLY A 289 8.09 -8.79 9.79
C GLY A 289 8.52 -10.03 8.99
N PHE A 290 8.33 -10.05 7.67
CA PHE A 290 8.84 -11.12 6.77
C PHE A 290 10.04 -10.72 5.92
N ASN A 291 10.48 -9.45 5.94
CA ASN A 291 11.65 -9.01 5.18
C ASN A 291 12.93 -9.74 5.63
N ALA A 292 12.95 -10.25 6.86
CA ALA A 292 14.03 -11.10 7.35
C ALA A 292 14.20 -12.40 6.54
N LEU A 293 13.15 -12.88 5.86
CA LEU A 293 13.20 -14.08 5.03
C LEU A 293 13.80 -13.81 3.64
N LEU A 294 13.91 -12.55 3.24
CA LEU A 294 14.66 -12.17 2.05
C LEU A 294 16.15 -12.29 2.39
N GLY A 295 16.91 -13.05 1.58
CA GLY A 295 18.35 -13.25 1.77
C GLY A 295 19.16 -11.94 1.70
N PRO A 296 20.50 -12.00 1.83
CA PRO A 296 21.38 -10.81 1.81
C PRO A 296 21.22 -9.92 0.56
N THR A 297 20.72 -10.49 -0.55
CA THR A 297 20.42 -9.75 -1.79
C THR A 297 19.06 -9.05 -1.79
N GLY A 298 18.21 -9.32 -0.79
CA GLY A 298 16.89 -8.68 -0.60
C GLY A 298 16.77 -7.85 0.67
N ARG A 299 17.79 -7.83 1.53
CA ARG A 299 17.95 -6.82 2.58
C ARG A 299 18.86 -5.73 2.02
N GLY A 300 18.30 -4.55 1.73
CA GLY A 300 19.13 -3.37 1.49
C GLY A 300 20.11 -3.23 2.65
N VAL A 301 21.40 -3.22 2.33
CA VAL A 301 22.47 -3.01 3.30
C VAL A 301 22.33 -1.59 3.82
N GLY A 302 21.70 -1.46 4.98
CA GLY A 302 21.84 -0.28 5.82
C GLY A 302 23.19 -0.36 6.52
N THR A 303 24.16 0.36 5.98
CA THR A 303 25.29 0.94 6.73
C THR A 303 25.28 2.44 6.47
#